data_AF-A0A9E3DQK3-F1
#
_entry.id   AF-A0A9E3DQK3-F1
#
_cell.length_a   1.000
_cell.length_b   1.000
_cell.length_c   1.000
_cell.angle_alpha   90.00
_cell.angle_beta   90.00
_cell.angle_gamma   90.00
#
_symmetry.space_group_name_H-M   'P 1'
#
loop_
_entity.id
_entity.type
_entity.pdbx_description
1 polymer ?
#
loop_
_entity_poly.entity_id
_entity_poly.type
_entity_poly.pdbx_seq_one_letter_code
_entity_poly.pdbx_strand_id
1 'polypeptide(L)'
;MSGMGLHEGACYLERRPRPERTGSPGRHTIALRHQMPSLLRLILPAASAIAAALLLGVPGVANAQATGGAASEPGAVIVSLERRVASSQIGLSANRAELSTLMTQLGAARARLGKLEALGAHATSVLAAQLVKSYETGQPLQVDIVGQVDATRLAIVAAATRLGALQARREALATAIVEQRERLERVRVSVLAQRLSVLNSRQHAAAQIGEVTSRVGELETQLSALEQAQGASGGR
;
A
#
# COMPACT_ATOMS: atom_id res chain seq x y z
N MET A 1 2.18 -75.17 -7.49
CA MET A 1 3.51 -75.29 -6.85
C MET A 1 3.88 -73.90 -6.37
N SER A 2 3.47 -73.59 -5.15
CA SER A 2 3.73 -72.32 -4.46
C SER A 2 4.98 -72.47 -3.60
N GLY A 3 5.84 -71.47 -3.61
CA GLY A 3 6.98 -71.35 -2.70
C GLY A 3 7.19 -69.89 -2.35
N MET A 4 6.51 -69.43 -1.30
CA MET A 4 6.83 -68.20 -0.59
C MET A 4 8.03 -68.45 0.31
N GLY A 5 9.06 -67.61 0.22
CA GLY A 5 10.17 -67.56 1.16
C GLY A 5 10.27 -66.16 1.75
N LEU A 6 9.67 -65.97 2.92
CA LEU A 6 9.86 -64.81 3.79
C LEU A 6 11.21 -64.97 4.50
N HIS A 7 12.07 -63.96 4.43
CA HIS A 7 13.18 -63.81 5.37
C HIS A 7 13.09 -62.45 6.07
N GLU A 8 12.53 -62.50 7.27
CA GLU A 8 12.73 -61.53 8.34
C GLU A 8 14.22 -61.51 8.74
N GLY A 9 14.81 -60.32 8.71
CA GLY A 9 16.15 -60.05 9.23
C GLY A 9 16.09 -58.83 10.12
N ALA A 10 15.61 -59.01 11.35
CA ALA A 10 15.74 -58.05 12.44
C ALA A 10 17.15 -58.19 13.04
N CYS A 11 17.95 -57.12 13.05
CA CYS A 11 19.17 -57.08 13.86
C CYS A 11 19.65 -55.63 14.13
N TYR A 12 19.66 -55.30 15.42
CA TYR A 12 20.51 -54.34 16.14
C TYR A 12 20.20 -52.84 16.11
N LEU A 13 19.41 -52.46 17.11
CA LEU A 13 19.37 -51.15 17.78
C LEU A 13 20.74 -50.81 18.39
N GLU A 14 21.44 -49.86 17.80
CA GLU A 14 22.67 -49.30 18.36
C GLU A 14 22.33 -48.11 19.28
N ARG A 15 22.31 -48.38 20.59
CA ARG A 15 22.20 -47.38 21.66
C ARG A 15 23.43 -46.47 21.64
N ARG A 16 23.27 -45.21 21.25
CA ARG A 16 24.28 -44.17 21.54
C ARG A 16 24.08 -43.58 22.94
N PRO A 17 25.15 -43.43 23.73
CA PRO A 17 25.07 -42.84 25.07
C PRO A 17 24.80 -41.33 25.02
N ARG A 18 23.88 -40.88 25.90
CA ARG A 18 23.60 -39.47 26.20
C ARG A 18 24.81 -38.84 26.90
N PRO A 19 25.33 -37.69 26.44
CA PRO A 19 26.17 -36.85 27.27
C PRO A 19 25.32 -35.97 28.18
N GLU A 20 25.47 -36.17 29.49
CA GLU A 20 25.02 -35.24 30.53
C GLU A 20 25.71 -33.89 30.33
N ARG A 21 24.93 -32.82 30.13
CA ARG A 21 25.40 -31.43 30.28
C ARG A 21 24.61 -30.80 31.42
N THR A 22 25.15 -30.92 32.61
CA THR A 22 24.86 -30.03 33.74
C THR A 22 25.80 -28.82 33.62
N GLY A 23 25.23 -27.61 33.52
CA GLY A 23 26.02 -26.39 33.32
C GLY A 23 25.18 -25.12 33.19
N SER A 24 24.60 -24.71 34.31
CA SER A 24 24.35 -23.35 34.83
C SER A 24 23.97 -22.16 33.89
N PRO A 25 22.96 -21.35 34.27
CA PRO A 25 22.46 -20.21 33.49
C PRO A 25 23.31 -18.93 33.68
N GLY A 26 24.16 -18.62 32.70
CA GLY A 26 24.83 -17.32 32.58
C GLY A 26 24.00 -16.34 31.75
N ARG A 27 23.15 -15.54 32.41
CA ARG A 27 22.57 -14.32 31.84
C ARG A 27 23.69 -13.31 31.57
N HIS A 28 24.18 -13.26 30.34
CA HIS A 28 24.94 -12.12 29.83
C HIS A 28 24.11 -11.41 28.77
N THR A 29 23.29 -10.47 29.22
CA THR A 29 22.84 -9.36 28.38
C THR A 29 24.06 -8.53 28.00
N ILE A 30 24.59 -8.76 26.79
CA ILE A 30 25.55 -7.86 26.17
C ILE A 30 24.75 -6.66 25.68
N ALA A 31 24.56 -5.71 26.59
CA ALA A 31 24.49 -4.31 26.24
C ALA A 31 25.92 -3.85 25.97
N LEU A 32 26.24 -3.47 24.73
CA LEU A 32 27.19 -2.39 24.42
C LEU A 32 27.37 -2.22 22.91
N ARG A 33 27.19 -0.95 22.50
CA ARG A 33 27.85 -0.28 21.37
C ARG A 33 27.51 -0.74 19.95
N HIS A 34 26.49 -0.09 19.39
CA HIS A 34 26.79 0.89 18.34
C HIS A 34 26.27 2.27 18.77
N GLN A 35 27.21 3.01 19.33
CA GLN A 35 27.12 4.40 19.72
C GLN A 35 27.95 5.19 18.69
N MET A 36 27.33 6.25 18.15
CA MET A 36 27.88 7.38 17.37
C MET A 36 28.01 7.24 15.84
N PRO A 37 28.00 8.37 15.08
CA PRO A 37 27.35 9.67 15.32
C PRO A 37 26.62 10.27 14.09
N SER A 38 25.69 11.16 14.43
CA SER A 38 25.34 12.45 13.84
C SER A 38 26.12 13.00 12.62
N LEU A 39 25.40 13.82 11.85
CA LEU A 39 25.86 14.90 10.94
C LEU A 39 25.98 14.55 9.45
N LEU A 40 24.84 14.57 8.74
CA LEU A 40 24.64 15.36 7.50
C LEU A 40 23.32 14.97 6.84
N ARG A 41 22.23 15.62 7.27
CA ARG A 41 21.10 15.92 6.37
C ARG A 41 20.35 17.14 6.92
N LEU A 42 21.10 18.22 6.98
CA LEU A 42 20.58 19.57 7.02
C LEU A 42 20.70 20.13 5.60
N ILE A 43 19.76 19.79 4.71
CA ILE A 43 19.37 20.63 3.57
C ILE A 43 17.86 20.44 3.37
N LEU A 44 17.13 21.29 4.10
CA LEU A 44 15.83 21.84 3.75
C LEU A 44 15.84 22.21 2.24
N PRO A 45 14.73 21.97 1.51
CA PRO A 45 13.73 23.02 1.52
C PRO A 45 12.32 22.44 1.73
N ALA A 46 11.91 22.34 3.00
CA ALA A 46 10.51 22.47 3.39
C ALA A 46 10.08 23.95 3.34
N ALA A 47 10.32 24.61 2.20
CA ALA A 47 9.91 25.99 1.92
C ALA A 47 8.73 26.07 0.94
N SER A 48 7.98 24.97 0.74
CA SER A 48 6.75 24.98 -0.09
C SER A 48 5.48 24.56 0.64
N ALA A 49 5.54 24.23 1.93
CA ALA A 49 4.36 23.82 2.70
C ALA A 49 3.71 24.96 3.51
N ILE A 50 4.35 26.13 3.63
CA ILE A 50 3.80 27.28 4.39
C ILE A 50 2.96 28.21 3.49
N ALA A 51 3.00 28.04 2.17
CA ALA A 51 2.14 28.79 1.24
C ALA A 51 0.71 28.22 1.10
N ALA A 52 0.40 27.04 1.66
CA ALA A 52 -0.95 26.46 1.59
C ALA A 52 -1.78 26.64 2.88
N ALA A 53 -1.16 27.05 3.98
CA ALA A 53 -1.83 27.25 5.27
C ALA A 53 -2.38 28.69 5.48
N LEU A 54 -2.07 29.62 4.57
CA LEU A 54 -2.63 30.99 4.55
C LEU A 54 -3.84 31.14 3.62
N LEU A 55 -4.37 30.03 3.09
CA LEU A 55 -5.56 30.01 2.22
C LEU A 55 -6.77 29.29 2.85
N LEU A 56 -6.78 29.10 4.16
CA LEU A 56 -7.97 28.73 4.93
C LEU A 56 -8.33 29.89 5.86
N GLY A 57 -8.83 30.95 5.24
CA GLY A 57 -9.61 31.95 5.94
C GLY A 57 -10.76 31.25 6.65
N VAL A 58 -10.86 31.49 7.95
CA VAL A 58 -12.02 31.14 8.76
C VAL A 58 -12.99 32.32 8.68
N PRO A 59 -14.09 32.24 7.92
CA PRO A 59 -15.32 32.95 8.28
C PRO A 59 -16.05 32.04 9.29
N GLY A 60 -16.29 32.47 10.52
CA GLY A 60 -17.10 33.64 10.81
C GLY A 60 -18.56 33.24 10.75
N VAL A 61 -19.05 32.65 11.84
CA VAL A 61 -20.47 32.37 12.09
C VAL A 61 -21.23 33.68 12.24
N ALA A 62 -21.84 34.16 11.15
CA ALA A 62 -23.06 34.99 11.13
C ALA A 62 -23.24 35.59 9.72
N ASN A 63 -24.16 35.06 8.92
CA ASN A 63 -25.34 35.81 8.44
C ASN A 63 -26.16 34.99 7.45
N ALA A 64 -27.46 35.03 7.69
CA ALA A 64 -28.46 34.65 6.71
C ALA A 64 -28.53 35.69 5.57
N GLN A 65 -29.11 35.25 4.46
CA GLN A 65 -29.63 35.99 3.31
C GLN A 65 -28.77 36.00 2.03
N ALA A 66 -29.38 35.31 1.06
CA ALA A 66 -29.04 35.17 -0.34
C ALA A 66 -28.67 36.48 -1.04
N THR A 67 -27.61 36.40 -1.85
CA THR A 67 -27.56 37.00 -3.19
C THR A 67 -26.75 36.08 -4.09
N GLY A 68 -27.32 35.75 -5.26
CA GLY A 68 -26.80 34.77 -6.20
C GLY A 68 -25.47 35.19 -6.81
N GLY A 69 -24.53 34.25 -6.88
CA GLY A 69 -23.24 34.50 -7.53
C GLY A 69 -22.09 33.59 -7.11
N ALA A 70 -22.36 32.34 -6.69
CA ALA A 70 -21.41 31.22 -6.69
C ALA A 70 -22.06 29.98 -6.04
N ALA A 71 -23.29 29.66 -6.44
CA ALA A 71 -23.79 28.30 -6.23
C ALA A 71 -23.01 27.40 -7.19
N SER A 72 -21.78 27.03 -6.81
CA SER A 72 -21.13 25.86 -7.40
C SER A 72 -22.12 24.71 -7.21
N GLU A 73 -22.82 24.35 -8.29
CA GLU A 73 -23.90 23.37 -8.24
C GLU A 73 -23.38 22.14 -7.50
N PRO A 74 -24.03 21.69 -6.43
CA PRO A 74 -23.53 20.55 -5.66
C PRO A 74 -23.41 19.28 -6.52
N GLY A 75 -24.12 19.22 -7.66
CA GLY A 75 -23.92 18.21 -8.70
C GLY A 75 -22.53 18.24 -9.34
N ALA A 76 -21.98 19.43 -9.65
CA ALA A 76 -20.64 19.56 -10.22
C ALA A 76 -19.55 19.06 -9.26
N VAL A 77 -19.71 19.34 -7.96
CA VAL A 77 -18.80 18.82 -6.92
C VAL A 77 -18.87 17.29 -6.85
N ILE A 78 -20.07 16.69 -6.84
CA ILE A 78 -20.23 15.23 -6.84
C ILE A 78 -19.58 14.60 -8.07
N VAL A 79 -19.85 15.11 -9.26
CA VAL A 79 -19.25 14.62 -10.52
C VAL A 79 -17.72 14.71 -10.48
N SER A 80 -17.17 15.81 -9.94
CA SER A 80 -15.72 15.96 -9.79
C SER A 80 -15.11 14.92 -8.83
N LEU A 81 -15.78 14.64 -7.71
CA LEU A 81 -15.34 13.65 -6.73
C LEU A 81 -15.45 12.22 -7.30
N GLU A 82 -16.51 11.91 -8.05
CA GLU A 82 -16.69 10.64 -8.73
C GLU A 82 -15.59 10.39 -9.79
N ARG A 83 -15.22 11.41 -10.57
CA ARG A 83 -14.06 11.33 -11.47
C ARG A 83 -12.77 11.03 -10.70
N ARG A 84 -12.56 11.67 -9.55
CA ARG A 84 -11.40 11.40 -8.68
C ARG A 84 -11.41 9.99 -8.11
N VAL A 85 -12.58 9.44 -7.77
CA VAL A 85 -12.73 8.03 -7.35
C VAL A 85 -12.33 7.10 -8.49
N ALA A 86 -12.87 7.32 -9.70
CA ALA A 86 -12.55 6.51 -10.87
C ALA A 86 -11.06 6.57 -11.22
N SER A 87 -10.45 7.76 -11.25
CA SER A 87 -9.02 7.91 -11.51
C SER A 87 -8.16 7.23 -10.44
N SER A 88 -8.55 7.31 -9.16
CA SER A 88 -7.84 6.64 -8.06
C SER A 88 -7.96 5.11 -8.15
N GLN A 89 -9.11 4.59 -8.57
CA GLN A 89 -9.31 3.16 -8.81
C GLN A 89 -8.44 2.64 -9.96
N ILE A 90 -8.36 3.39 -11.06
CA ILE A 90 -7.47 3.08 -12.19
C ILE A 90 -6.01 3.03 -11.71
N GLY A 91 -5.54 4.06 -10.99
CA GLY A 91 -4.17 4.09 -10.45
C GLY A 91 -3.87 2.92 -9.50
N LEU A 92 -4.81 2.55 -8.65
CA LEU A 92 -4.68 1.42 -7.73
C LEU A 92 -4.64 0.07 -8.47
N SER A 93 -5.41 -0.08 -9.55
CA SER A 93 -5.36 -1.28 -10.40
C SER A 93 -4.03 -1.39 -11.13
N ALA A 94 -3.49 -0.28 -11.65
CA ALA A 94 -2.18 -0.22 -12.29
C ALA A 94 -1.07 -0.61 -11.29
N ASN A 95 -1.06 -0.04 -10.09
CA ASN A 95 -0.08 -0.38 -9.05
C ASN A 95 -0.13 -1.85 -8.63
N ARG A 96 -1.32 -2.47 -8.58
CA ARG A 96 -1.45 -3.91 -8.32
C ARG A 96 -0.85 -4.77 -9.43
N ALA A 97 -1.04 -4.36 -10.69
CA ALA A 97 -0.43 -5.04 -11.85
C ALA A 97 1.10 -4.88 -11.88
N GLU A 98 1.61 -3.71 -11.49
CA GLU A 98 3.06 -3.52 -11.31
C GLU A 98 3.62 -4.40 -10.19
N LEU A 99 2.92 -4.48 -9.06
CA LEU A 99 3.34 -5.32 -7.93
C LEU A 99 3.41 -6.80 -8.32
N SER A 100 2.41 -7.33 -9.02
CA SER A 100 2.44 -8.73 -9.49
C SER A 100 3.61 -8.97 -10.45
N THR A 101 3.87 -8.04 -11.37
CA THR A 101 5.01 -8.09 -12.28
C THR A 101 6.34 -8.11 -11.51
N LEU A 102 6.51 -7.27 -10.49
CA LEU A 102 7.69 -7.26 -9.65
C LEU A 102 7.86 -8.55 -8.85
N MET A 103 6.78 -9.15 -8.35
CA MET A 103 6.86 -10.44 -7.67
C MET A 103 7.38 -11.55 -8.60
N THR A 104 6.93 -11.57 -9.85
CA THR A 104 7.46 -12.50 -10.87
C THR A 104 8.94 -12.23 -11.16
N GLN A 105 9.33 -10.96 -11.35
CA GLN A 105 10.73 -10.59 -11.58
C GLN A 105 11.64 -10.98 -10.42
N LEU A 106 11.17 -10.77 -9.18
CA LEU A 106 11.89 -11.10 -7.96
C LEU A 106 12.05 -12.62 -7.81
N GLY A 107 11.01 -13.40 -8.13
CA GLY A 107 11.09 -14.87 -8.21
C GLY A 107 12.15 -15.33 -9.22
N ALA A 108 12.14 -14.78 -10.43
CA ALA A 108 13.13 -15.09 -11.46
C ALA A 108 14.56 -14.67 -11.06
N ALA A 109 14.72 -13.52 -10.40
CA ALA A 109 16.00 -13.03 -9.91
C ALA A 109 16.57 -13.94 -8.81
N ARG A 110 15.75 -14.39 -7.86
CA ARG A 110 16.15 -15.37 -6.83
C ARG A 110 16.58 -16.69 -7.45
N ALA A 111 15.83 -17.19 -8.43
CA ALA A 111 16.20 -18.43 -9.13
C ALA A 111 17.54 -18.29 -9.87
N ARG A 112 17.81 -17.14 -10.50
CA ARG A 112 19.10 -16.86 -11.14
C ARG A 112 20.24 -16.79 -10.13
N LEU A 113 20.04 -16.13 -8.98
CA LEU A 113 21.04 -16.06 -7.91
C LEU A 113 21.39 -17.48 -7.40
N GLY A 114 20.39 -18.31 -7.11
CA GLY A 114 20.63 -19.69 -6.67
C GLY A 114 21.41 -20.53 -7.69
N LYS A 115 21.18 -20.33 -9.00
CA LYS A 115 21.99 -20.97 -10.05
C LYS A 115 23.45 -20.50 -10.03
N LEU A 116 23.69 -19.20 -9.86
CA LEU A 116 25.05 -18.65 -9.78
C LEU A 116 25.79 -19.14 -8.53
N GLU A 117 25.10 -19.22 -7.39
CA GLU A 117 25.67 -19.78 -6.15
C GLU A 117 26.06 -21.24 -6.32
N ALA A 118 25.21 -22.05 -6.96
CA ALA A 118 25.53 -23.46 -7.26
C ALA A 118 26.75 -23.59 -8.19
N LEU A 119 26.84 -22.76 -9.24
CA LEU A 119 28.01 -22.71 -10.11
C LEU A 119 29.28 -22.28 -9.37
N GLY A 120 29.17 -21.29 -8.48
CA GLY A 120 30.29 -20.82 -7.65
C GLY A 120 30.78 -21.90 -6.69
N ALA A 121 29.88 -22.63 -6.05
CA ALA A 121 30.21 -23.76 -5.19
C ALA A 121 30.92 -24.88 -5.98
N HIS A 122 30.41 -25.20 -7.17
CA HIS A 122 31.04 -26.19 -8.06
C HIS A 122 32.44 -25.76 -8.49
N ALA A 123 32.60 -24.53 -8.98
CA ALA A 123 33.90 -24.00 -9.41
C ALA A 123 34.92 -23.97 -8.25
N THR A 124 34.47 -23.63 -7.04
CA THR A 124 35.31 -23.66 -5.83
C THR A 124 35.75 -25.08 -5.48
N SER A 125 34.86 -26.08 -5.61
CA SER A 125 35.19 -27.49 -5.38
C SER A 125 36.21 -28.01 -6.41
N VAL A 126 36.06 -27.64 -7.69
CA VAL A 126 37.03 -27.98 -8.74
C VAL A 126 38.39 -27.35 -8.46
N LEU A 127 38.42 -26.06 -8.09
CA LEU A 127 39.65 -25.35 -7.72
C LEU A 127 40.35 -26.02 -6.54
N ALA A 128 39.61 -26.41 -5.50
CA ALA A 128 40.16 -27.11 -4.34
C ALA A 128 40.79 -28.47 -4.73
N ALA A 129 40.10 -29.25 -5.57
CA ALA A 129 40.64 -30.53 -6.05
C ALA A 129 41.92 -30.33 -6.89
N GLN A 130 41.97 -29.28 -7.71
CA GLN A 130 43.16 -28.96 -8.50
C GLN A 130 44.32 -28.48 -7.65
N LEU A 131 44.06 -27.71 -6.59
CA LEU A 131 45.10 -27.28 -5.64
C LEU A 131 45.76 -28.50 -4.99
N VAL A 132 44.96 -29.47 -4.52
CA VAL A 132 45.48 -30.73 -3.96
C VAL A 132 46.32 -31.48 -5.01
N LYS A 133 45.77 -31.67 -6.21
CA LYS A 133 46.50 -32.35 -7.30
C LYS A 133 47.81 -31.63 -7.68
N SER A 134 47.81 -30.30 -7.70
CA SER A 134 48.99 -29.48 -8.02
C SER A 134 50.10 -29.69 -6.98
N TYR A 135 49.72 -29.82 -5.71
CA TYR A 135 50.65 -30.09 -4.61
C TYR A 135 51.25 -31.50 -4.72
N GLU A 136 50.44 -32.50 -5.06
CA GLU A 136 50.88 -33.90 -5.15
C GLU A 136 51.77 -34.18 -6.37
N THR A 137 51.50 -33.51 -7.49
CA THR A 137 52.13 -33.85 -8.79
C THR A 137 53.11 -32.80 -9.28
N GLY A 138 53.23 -31.65 -8.60
CA GLY A 138 54.03 -30.51 -9.06
C GLY A 138 53.50 -29.85 -10.35
N GLN A 139 52.29 -30.19 -10.80
CA GLN A 139 51.68 -29.55 -11.96
C GLN A 139 51.22 -28.12 -11.60
N PRO A 140 51.45 -27.12 -12.46
CA PRO A 140 50.98 -25.77 -12.21
C PRO A 140 49.45 -25.71 -12.19
N LEU A 141 48.91 -24.81 -11.36
CA LEU A 141 47.48 -24.54 -11.29
C LEU A 141 46.96 -23.97 -12.63
N GLN A 142 45.78 -24.38 -13.06
CA GLN A 142 45.13 -23.80 -14.24
C GLN A 142 44.54 -22.43 -13.90
N VAL A 143 45.14 -21.36 -14.46
CA VAL A 143 44.75 -19.96 -14.23
C VAL A 143 43.28 -19.69 -14.62
N ASP A 144 42.78 -20.39 -15.63
CA ASP A 144 41.41 -20.25 -16.13
C ASP A 144 40.34 -20.53 -15.05
N ILE A 145 40.60 -21.49 -14.16
CA ILE A 145 39.63 -21.89 -13.12
C ILE A 145 39.56 -20.84 -12.00
N VAL A 146 40.70 -20.25 -11.63
CA VAL A 146 40.72 -19.13 -10.67
C VAL A 146 39.94 -17.95 -11.27
N GLY A 147 40.20 -17.62 -12.53
CA GLY A 147 39.45 -16.58 -13.26
C GLY A 147 37.94 -16.87 -13.31
N GLN A 148 37.54 -18.12 -13.51
CA GLN A 148 36.13 -18.52 -13.52
C GLN A 148 35.47 -18.38 -12.15
N VAL A 149 36.17 -18.70 -11.05
CA VAL A 149 35.67 -18.51 -9.68
C VAL A 149 35.45 -17.02 -9.39
N ASP A 150 36.41 -16.17 -9.73
CA ASP A 150 36.32 -14.73 -9.50
C ASP A 150 35.21 -14.08 -10.35
N ALA A 151 35.10 -14.46 -11.62
CA ALA A 151 34.01 -14.01 -12.49
C ALA A 151 32.63 -14.43 -11.93
N THR A 152 32.51 -15.65 -11.41
CA THR A 152 31.27 -16.15 -10.80
C THR A 152 30.92 -15.37 -9.53
N ARG A 153 31.91 -15.07 -8.67
CA ARG A 153 31.71 -14.24 -7.47
C ARG A 153 31.22 -12.84 -7.82
N LEU A 154 31.82 -12.20 -8.81
CA LEU A 154 31.36 -10.88 -9.30
C LEU A 154 29.92 -10.94 -9.83
N ALA A 155 29.57 -12.00 -10.55
CA ALA A 155 28.20 -12.21 -11.03
C ALA A 155 27.19 -12.39 -9.88
N ILE A 156 27.56 -13.13 -8.82
CA ILE A 156 26.73 -13.30 -7.60
C ILE A 156 26.50 -11.94 -6.94
N VAL A 157 27.54 -11.14 -6.74
CA VAL A 157 27.42 -9.79 -6.14
C VAL A 157 26.48 -8.91 -6.97
N ALA A 158 26.68 -8.86 -8.29
CA ALA A 158 25.82 -8.08 -9.18
C ALA A 158 24.35 -8.56 -9.14
N ALA A 159 24.12 -9.87 -9.08
CA ALA A 159 22.78 -10.44 -8.95
C ALA A 159 22.12 -10.09 -7.60
N ALA A 160 22.88 -10.16 -6.49
CA ALA A 160 22.41 -9.77 -5.17
C ALA A 160 22.05 -8.28 -5.10
N THR A 161 22.87 -7.39 -5.68
CA THR A 161 22.56 -5.95 -5.75
C THR A 161 21.27 -5.69 -6.53
N ARG A 162 21.09 -6.35 -7.69
CA ARG A 162 19.84 -6.24 -8.47
C ARG A 162 18.64 -6.76 -7.69
N LEU A 163 18.78 -7.85 -6.96
CA LEU A 163 17.72 -8.39 -6.10
C LEU A 163 17.33 -7.40 -5.00
N GLY A 164 18.30 -6.73 -4.37
CA GLY A 164 18.05 -5.68 -3.38
C GLY A 164 17.27 -4.50 -3.97
N ALA A 165 17.64 -4.03 -5.16
CA ALA A 165 16.91 -2.96 -5.85
C ALA A 165 15.45 -3.34 -6.16
N LEU A 166 15.21 -4.59 -6.60
CA LEU A 166 13.85 -5.09 -6.83
C LEU A 166 13.03 -5.18 -5.53
N GLN A 167 13.65 -5.59 -4.42
CA GLN A 167 13.00 -5.65 -3.10
C GLN A 167 12.60 -4.25 -2.62
N ALA A 168 13.50 -3.27 -2.70
CA ALA A 168 13.22 -1.89 -2.33
C ALA A 168 12.07 -1.30 -3.17
N ARG A 169 12.05 -1.58 -4.48
CA ARG A 169 10.96 -1.13 -5.36
C ARG A 169 9.61 -1.77 -5.00
N ARG A 170 9.61 -3.06 -4.64
CA ARG A 170 8.40 -3.76 -4.16
C ARG A 170 7.85 -3.12 -2.88
N GLU A 171 8.72 -2.80 -1.93
CA GLU A 171 8.33 -2.15 -0.67
C GLU A 171 7.76 -0.75 -0.90
N ALA A 172 8.41 0.05 -1.75
CA ALA A 172 7.90 1.36 -2.14
C ALA A 172 6.49 1.30 -2.77
N LEU A 173 6.25 0.32 -3.66
CA LEU A 173 4.93 0.12 -4.27
C LEU A 173 3.89 -0.39 -3.28
N ALA A 174 4.27 -1.25 -2.33
CA ALA A 174 3.37 -1.70 -1.27
C ALA A 174 2.88 -0.52 -0.42
N THR A 175 3.79 0.38 -0.02
CA THR A 175 3.44 1.62 0.70
C THR A 175 2.53 2.52 -0.15
N ALA A 176 2.86 2.72 -1.43
CA ALA A 176 2.05 3.54 -2.33
C ALA A 176 0.60 3.00 -2.48
N ILE A 177 0.42 1.68 -2.52
CA ILE A 177 -0.91 1.05 -2.58
C ILE A 177 -1.72 1.35 -1.32
N VAL A 178 -1.10 1.28 -0.13
CA VAL A 178 -1.79 1.59 1.13
C VAL A 178 -2.21 3.07 1.16
N GLU A 179 -1.30 3.99 0.84
CA GLU A 179 -1.63 5.42 0.79
C GLU A 179 -2.75 5.72 -0.21
N GLN A 180 -2.73 5.11 -1.39
CA GLN A 180 -3.78 5.30 -2.39
C GLN A 180 -5.13 4.76 -1.92
N ARG A 181 -5.16 3.63 -1.19
CA ARG A 181 -6.39 3.12 -0.58
C ARG A 181 -6.97 4.10 0.43
N GLU A 182 -6.14 4.64 1.32
CA GLU A 182 -6.60 5.65 2.29
C GLU A 182 -7.13 6.91 1.61
N ARG A 183 -6.45 7.38 0.55
CA ARG A 183 -6.93 8.51 -0.25
C ARG A 183 -8.27 8.19 -0.89
N LEU A 184 -8.45 7.00 -1.46
CA LEU A 184 -9.71 6.55 -2.05
C LEU A 184 -10.85 6.52 -1.02
N GLU A 185 -10.61 5.99 0.18
CA GLU A 185 -11.63 5.95 1.23
C GLU A 185 -12.02 7.36 1.70
N ARG A 186 -11.05 8.26 1.88
CA ARG A 186 -11.36 9.67 2.20
C ARG A 186 -12.23 10.33 1.12
N VAL A 187 -11.95 10.09 -0.15
CA VAL A 187 -12.78 10.62 -1.24
C VAL A 187 -14.17 10.00 -1.25
N ARG A 188 -14.30 8.69 -1.02
CA ARG A 188 -15.61 8.01 -0.92
C ARG A 188 -16.48 8.59 0.18
N VAL A 189 -15.91 8.79 1.37
CA VAL A 189 -16.62 9.45 2.48
C VAL A 189 -17.06 10.85 2.10
N SER A 190 -16.22 11.63 1.40
CA SER A 190 -16.59 12.97 0.94
C SER A 190 -17.75 12.97 -0.07
N VAL A 191 -17.82 11.98 -0.98
CA VAL A 191 -18.94 11.81 -1.92
C VAL A 191 -20.24 11.52 -1.16
N LEU A 192 -20.19 10.61 -0.18
CA LEU A 192 -21.37 10.26 0.62
C LEU A 192 -21.86 11.45 1.45
N ALA A 193 -20.95 12.19 2.08
CA ALA A 193 -21.29 13.42 2.82
C ALA A 193 -21.94 14.47 1.90
N GLN A 194 -21.39 14.67 0.70
CA GLN A 194 -21.96 15.61 -0.28
C GLN A 194 -23.36 15.18 -0.76
N ARG A 195 -23.57 13.88 -1.01
CA ARG A 195 -24.88 13.35 -1.40
C ARG A 195 -25.92 13.53 -0.29
N LEU A 196 -25.55 13.26 0.97
CA LEU A 196 -26.43 13.50 2.12
C LEU A 196 -26.80 14.98 2.25
N SER A 197 -25.84 15.89 2.08
CA SER A 197 -26.11 17.33 2.09
C SER A 197 -27.13 17.73 1.01
N VAL A 198 -26.99 17.23 -0.22
CA VAL A 198 -27.96 17.49 -1.31
C VAL A 198 -29.35 16.95 -0.98
N LEU A 199 -29.45 15.77 -0.40
CA LEU A 199 -30.74 15.20 0.02
C LEU A 199 -31.41 16.06 1.09
N ASN A 200 -30.66 16.51 2.11
CA ASN A 200 -31.17 17.39 3.15
C ASN A 200 -31.64 18.74 2.57
N SER A 201 -30.85 19.35 1.67
CA SER A 201 -31.26 20.58 0.98
C SER A 201 -32.57 20.40 0.20
N ARG A 202 -32.76 19.26 -0.47
CA ARG A 202 -34.01 18.95 -1.19
C ARG A 202 -35.19 18.77 -0.26
N GLN A 203 -35.00 18.11 0.88
CA GLN A 203 -36.05 17.94 1.89
C GLN A 203 -36.48 19.29 2.46
N HIS A 204 -35.53 20.19 2.77
CA HIS A 204 -35.85 21.55 3.22
C HIS A 204 -36.60 22.36 2.15
N ALA A 205 -36.17 22.29 0.89
CA ALA A 205 -36.87 22.97 -0.19
C ALA A 205 -38.30 22.43 -0.39
N ALA A 206 -38.50 21.12 -0.31
CA ALA A 206 -39.83 20.51 -0.39
C ALA A 206 -40.74 20.96 0.76
N ALA A 207 -40.19 21.07 1.98
CA ALA A 207 -40.94 21.59 3.14
C ALA A 207 -41.34 23.06 2.94
N GLN A 208 -40.45 23.90 2.40
CA GLN A 208 -40.76 25.31 2.09
C GLN A 208 -41.84 25.44 1.02
N ILE A 209 -41.81 24.61 -0.02
CA ILE A 209 -42.87 24.57 -1.04
C ILE A 209 -44.21 24.18 -0.41
N GLY A 210 -44.22 23.17 0.47
CA GLY A 210 -45.41 22.78 1.21
C GLY A 210 -45.98 23.91 2.05
N GLU A 211 -45.13 24.65 2.77
CA GLU A 211 -45.53 25.81 3.56
C GLU A 211 -46.13 26.93 2.70
N VAL A 212 -45.49 27.28 1.59
CA VAL A 212 -46.00 28.29 0.64
C VAL A 212 -47.34 27.86 0.06
N THR A 213 -47.49 26.59 -0.30
CA THR A 213 -48.74 26.03 -0.83
C THR A 213 -49.88 26.13 0.18
N SER A 214 -49.61 25.79 1.46
CA SER A 214 -50.59 25.95 2.54
C SER A 214 -50.99 27.42 2.75
N ARG A 215 -50.02 28.35 2.72
CA ARG A 215 -50.30 29.79 2.83
C ARG A 215 -51.15 30.31 1.67
N VAL A 216 -50.86 29.86 0.44
CA VAL A 216 -51.67 30.21 -0.74
C VAL A 216 -53.11 29.72 -0.58
N GLY A 217 -53.30 28.47 -0.15
CA GLY A 217 -54.63 27.93 0.12
C GLY A 217 -55.38 28.71 1.22
N GLU A 218 -54.70 29.13 2.28
CA GLU A 218 -55.30 29.98 3.32
C GLU A 218 -55.75 31.33 2.77
N LEU A 219 -54.91 32.01 1.99
CA LEU A 219 -55.26 33.28 1.36
C LEU A 219 -56.44 33.16 0.39
N GLU A 220 -56.53 32.07 -0.38
CA GLU A 220 -57.66 31.78 -1.26
C GLU A 220 -58.98 31.63 -0.49
N THR A 221 -58.95 30.94 0.67
CA THR A 221 -60.14 30.82 1.52
C THR A 221 -60.55 32.15 2.15
N GLN A 222 -59.57 32.98 2.57
CA GLN A 222 -59.83 34.32 3.11
C GLN A 222 -60.47 35.24 2.06
N LEU A 223 -59.97 35.21 0.82
CA LEU A 223 -60.56 35.97 -0.29
C LEU A 223 -62.00 35.54 -0.57
N SER A 224 -62.26 34.24 -0.65
CA SER A 224 -63.61 33.69 -0.88
C SER A 224 -64.60 34.11 0.21
N ALA A 225 -64.15 34.15 1.48
CA ALA A 225 -64.97 34.59 2.60
C ALA A 225 -65.30 36.09 2.54
N LEU A 226 -64.33 36.93 2.13
CA LEU A 226 -64.54 38.37 1.94
C LEU A 226 -65.51 38.65 0.80
N GLU A 227 -65.39 37.93 -0.32
CA GLU A 227 -66.32 38.06 -1.46
C GLU A 227 -67.76 37.72 -1.05
N GLN A 228 -67.96 36.66 -0.26
CA GLN A 228 -69.29 36.30 0.26
C GLN A 228 -69.86 37.36 1.21
N ALA A 229 -69.03 37.93 2.09
CA ALA A 229 -69.45 38.98 3.03
C ALA A 229 -69.84 40.29 2.30
N GLN A 230 -69.13 40.62 1.21
CA GLN A 230 -69.46 41.77 0.36
C GLN A 230 -70.76 41.57 -0.42
N GLY A 231 -71.00 40.36 -0.95
CA GLY A 231 -72.26 40.02 -1.60
C GLY A 231 -73.48 40.17 -0.69
N ALA A 232 -73.34 39.83 0.60
CA ALA A 232 -74.43 39.97 1.58
C ALA A 232 -74.74 41.41 2.00
N SER A 233 -73.78 42.33 1.87
CA SER A 233 -73.92 43.74 2.29
C SER A 233 -74.30 44.70 1.15
N GLY A 234 -74.00 44.36 -0.11
CA GLY A 234 -74.38 45.16 -1.28
C GLY A 234 -75.77 44.88 -1.87
N GLY A 235 -76.51 43.89 -1.36
CA GLY A 235 -77.82 43.47 -1.86
C GLY A 235 -79.04 44.11 -1.18
N ARG A 236 -78.90 45.31 -0.60
CA ARG A 236 -80.01 46.07 0.02
C ARG A 236 -80.26 47.39 -0.69
#